data_AF-A0AAE2BWF5-F1
#
_entry.id   AF-A0AAE2BWF5-F1
#
_cell.length_a   1.000
_cell.length_b   1.000
_cell.length_c   1.000
_cell.angle_alpha   90.00
_cell.angle_beta   90.00
_cell.angle_gamma   90.00
#
_symmetry.space_group_name_H-M   'P 1'
#
loop_
_entity.id
_entity.type
_entity.pdbx_description
1 polymer ?
#
loop_
_entity_poly.entity_id
_entity_poly.type
_entity_poly.pdbx_seq_one_letter_code
_entity_poly.pdbx_strand_id
1 'polypeptide(L)'
;MGGGYVVYTDASEQGLGCVLMQDNKEIAYASRQLRTHELNYPTHKLEEAAIVHALKIWRHYLYGENFQIFTDHKSLKYILPKKELNLRQRRWIELFKEYDSVIDYHPEKANMVVDALSRKSSSALASFGDHNLTLLLEMRFMNTKLEVDQMERLLAVLQLKSYFVSQIKEAQTQILSYYGCC
;
A
#
# COMPACT_ATOMS: atom_id res chain seq x y z
N MET A 1 8.62 -14.86 -23.18
CA MET A 1 8.06 -13.50 -23.09
C MET A 1 7.45 -13.41 -21.72
N GLY A 2 8.15 -12.79 -20.77
CA GLY A 2 7.70 -12.70 -19.38
C GLY A 2 6.43 -11.87 -19.29
N GLY A 3 5.45 -12.34 -18.52
CA GLY A 3 4.24 -11.60 -18.21
C GLY A 3 4.57 -10.24 -17.64
N GLY A 4 4.25 -9.18 -18.37
CA GLY A 4 4.53 -7.81 -17.94
C GLY A 4 3.77 -7.46 -16.66
N TYR A 5 4.39 -6.61 -15.82
CA TYR A 5 3.72 -6.08 -14.64
C TYR A 5 2.79 -4.94 -15.01
N VAL A 6 1.66 -4.87 -14.31
CA VAL A 6 0.68 -3.81 -14.45
C VAL A 6 0.35 -3.27 -13.07
N VAL A 7 0.42 -1.95 -12.89
CA VAL A 7 0.11 -1.26 -11.65
C VAL A 7 -1.14 -0.44 -11.86
N TYR A 8 -2.14 -0.60 -11.01
CA TYR A 8 -3.31 0.27 -10.95
C TYR A 8 -3.22 1.15 -9.70
N THR A 9 -3.49 2.44 -9.86
CA THR A 9 -3.43 3.44 -8.78
C THR A 9 -4.66 4.33 -8.82
N ASP A 10 -5.17 4.67 -7.65
CA ASP A 10 -6.32 5.56 -7.45
C ASP A 10 -6.08 6.38 -6.19
N ALA A 11 -6.53 7.63 -6.17
CA ALA A 11 -6.48 8.46 -5.00
C ALA A 11 -7.84 9.07 -4.68
N SER A 12 -8.14 9.14 -3.39
CA SER A 12 -9.30 9.84 -2.88
C SER A 12 -8.88 10.87 -1.83
N GLU A 13 -9.84 11.69 -1.38
CA GLU A 13 -9.64 12.61 -0.26
C GLU A 13 -9.34 11.90 1.07
N GLN A 14 -9.48 10.57 1.13
CA GLN A 14 -9.28 9.78 2.34
C GLN A 14 -7.94 9.02 2.32
N GLY A 15 -7.51 8.55 1.16
CA GLY A 15 -6.35 7.67 1.04
C GLY A 15 -5.90 7.43 -0.39
N LEU A 16 -4.75 6.76 -0.48
CA LEU A 16 -4.17 6.28 -1.72
C LEU A 16 -4.37 4.76 -1.79
N GLY A 17 -4.77 4.26 -2.94
CA GLY A 17 -4.86 2.83 -3.22
C GLY A 17 -3.96 2.45 -4.40
N CYS A 18 -3.39 1.26 -4.36
CA CYS A 18 -2.75 0.65 -5.52
C CYS A 18 -2.84 -0.87 -5.53
N VAL A 19 -2.83 -1.44 -6.73
CA VAL A 19 -2.83 -2.89 -6.99
C VAL A 19 -1.75 -3.23 -8.01
N LEU A 20 -0.96 -4.27 -7.72
CA LEU A 20 0.01 -4.85 -8.64
C LEU A 20 -0.56 -6.12 -9.25
N MET A 21 -0.49 -6.21 -10.56
CA MET A 21 -0.96 -7.33 -11.35
C MET A 21 0.17 -7.90 -12.21
N GLN A 22 0.12 -9.21 -12.43
CA GLN A 22 0.98 -9.95 -13.35
C GLN A 22 0.14 -11.01 -14.04
N ASP A 23 0.25 -11.12 -15.37
CA ASP A 23 -0.51 -12.10 -16.16
C ASP A 23 -2.03 -12.09 -15.86
N ASN A 24 -2.62 -10.89 -15.76
CA ASN A 24 -4.03 -10.65 -15.39
C ASN A 24 -4.44 -11.18 -14.01
N LYS A 25 -3.48 -11.47 -13.11
CA LYS A 25 -3.74 -11.87 -11.72
C LYS A 25 -3.22 -10.82 -10.76
N GLU A 26 -3.95 -10.59 -9.69
CA GLU A 26 -3.57 -9.67 -8.62
C GLU A 26 -2.53 -10.35 -7.73
N ILE A 27 -1.35 -9.73 -7.60
CA ILE A 27 -0.23 -10.29 -6.82
C ILE A 27 0.04 -9.51 -5.54
N ALA A 28 -0.31 -8.22 -5.50
CA ALA A 28 -0.21 -7.43 -4.28
C ALA A 28 -1.20 -6.26 -4.25
N TYR A 29 -1.65 -5.92 -3.05
CA TYR A 29 -2.46 -4.74 -2.77
C TYR A 29 -1.70 -3.84 -1.79
N ALA A 30 -1.79 -2.53 -1.97
CA ALA A 30 -1.31 -1.57 -1.00
C ALA A 30 -2.25 -0.38 -0.89
N SER A 31 -2.38 0.15 0.31
CA SER A 31 -3.14 1.36 0.57
C SER A 31 -2.56 2.11 1.75
N ARG A 32 -2.78 3.43 1.78
CA ARG A 32 -2.35 4.28 2.88
C ARG A 32 -3.26 5.50 3.01
N GLN A 33 -3.62 5.84 4.24
CA GLN A 33 -4.32 7.08 4.54
C GLN A 33 -3.47 8.32 4.21
N LEU A 34 -4.15 9.40 3.84
CA LEU A 34 -3.49 10.69 3.64
C LEU A 34 -2.90 11.23 4.95
N ARG A 35 -1.70 11.79 4.85
CA ARG A 35 -1.09 12.57 5.93
C ARG A 35 -1.82 13.91 6.03
N THR A 36 -1.75 14.54 7.20
CA THR A 36 -2.37 15.85 7.47
C THR A 36 -2.04 16.91 6.42
N HIS A 37 -0.81 16.92 5.91
CA HIS A 37 -0.38 17.86 4.87
C HIS A 37 -0.78 17.43 3.45
N GLU A 38 -1.12 16.16 3.22
CA GLU A 38 -1.61 15.64 1.94
C GLU A 38 -3.11 15.94 1.76
N LEU A 39 -3.88 16.11 2.85
CA LEU A 39 -5.30 16.46 2.81
C LEU A 39 -5.58 17.78 2.06
N ASN A 40 -4.63 18.71 2.07
CA ASN A 40 -4.75 20.00 1.38
C ASN A 40 -4.35 19.92 -0.10
N TYR A 41 -4.03 18.73 -0.61
CA TYR A 41 -3.64 18.59 -2.01
C TYR A 41 -4.87 18.55 -2.92
N PRO A 42 -4.81 19.22 -4.08
CA PRO A 42 -5.78 18.99 -5.13
C PRO A 42 -5.67 17.56 -5.66
N THR A 43 -6.78 17.00 -6.15
CA THR A 43 -6.91 15.61 -6.61
C THR A 43 -5.77 15.15 -7.52
N HIS A 44 -5.37 15.96 -8.51
CA HIS A 44 -4.26 15.61 -9.41
C HIS A 44 -2.91 15.34 -8.69
N LYS A 45 -2.63 16.01 -7.56
CA LYS A 45 -1.42 15.75 -6.76
C LYS A 45 -1.56 14.52 -5.88
N LEU A 46 -2.78 14.16 -5.50
CA LEU A 46 -3.06 12.92 -4.78
C LEU A 46 -2.85 11.70 -5.70
N GLU A 47 -3.30 11.81 -6.95
CA GLU A 47 -3.06 10.80 -7.98
C GLU A 47 -1.57 10.57 -8.24
N GLU A 48 -0.80 11.66 -8.43
CA GLU A 48 0.66 11.56 -8.51
C GLU A 48 1.27 10.89 -7.27
N ALA A 49 0.72 11.18 -6.07
CA ALA A 49 1.18 10.58 -4.82
C ALA A 49 0.86 9.06 -4.74
N ALA A 50 -0.27 8.61 -5.29
CA ALA A 50 -0.63 7.20 -5.36
C ALA A 50 0.37 6.41 -6.20
N ILE A 51 0.80 6.97 -7.35
CA ILE A 51 1.82 6.34 -8.19
C ILE A 51 3.17 6.28 -7.45
N VAL A 52 3.61 7.39 -6.85
CA VAL A 52 4.85 7.39 -6.07
C VAL A 52 4.79 6.40 -4.90
N HIS A 53 3.62 6.22 -4.29
CA HIS A 53 3.41 5.24 -3.24
C HIS A 53 3.60 3.81 -3.74
N ALA A 54 2.98 3.46 -4.88
CA ALA A 54 3.12 2.15 -5.52
C ALA A 54 4.58 1.85 -5.90
N LEU A 55 5.27 2.78 -6.56
CA LEU A 55 6.67 2.60 -6.98
C LEU A 55 7.61 2.40 -5.78
N LYS A 56 7.38 3.12 -4.68
CA LYS A 56 8.20 2.95 -3.48
C LYS A 56 8.01 1.60 -2.81
N ILE A 57 6.79 1.09 -2.76
CA ILE A 57 6.49 -0.21 -2.15
C ILE A 57 7.05 -1.33 -3.03
N TRP A 58 6.74 -1.31 -4.32
CA TRP A 58 7.06 -2.38 -5.26
C TRP A 58 8.35 -2.16 -6.03
N ARG A 59 9.27 -1.33 -5.52
CA ARG A 59 10.60 -1.15 -6.10
C ARG A 59 11.30 -2.51 -6.37
N HIS A 60 11.10 -3.49 -5.49
CA HIS A 60 11.68 -4.82 -5.64
C HIS A 60 11.06 -5.67 -6.76
N TYR A 61 9.85 -5.35 -7.23
CA TYR A 61 9.22 -6.00 -8.39
C TYR A 61 9.44 -5.22 -9.69
N LEU A 62 9.43 -3.89 -9.61
CA LEU A 62 9.34 -3.01 -10.78
C LEU A 62 10.70 -2.50 -11.27
N TYR A 63 11.74 -2.57 -10.45
CA TYR A 63 13.05 -2.04 -10.81
C TYR A 63 13.74 -2.92 -11.86
N GLY A 64 14.08 -2.34 -13.01
CA GLY A 64 14.71 -3.05 -14.14
C GLY A 64 13.73 -3.83 -15.03
N GLU A 65 12.43 -3.74 -14.77
CA GLU A 65 11.37 -4.37 -15.55
C GLU A 65 10.57 -3.32 -16.32
N ASN A 66 10.01 -3.72 -17.47
CA ASN A 66 9.06 -2.89 -18.21
C ASN A 66 7.64 -3.13 -17.68
N PHE A 67 6.97 -2.08 -17.26
CA PHE A 67 5.62 -2.18 -16.69
C PHE A 67 4.70 -1.03 -17.10
N GLN A 68 3.40 -1.24 -16.93
CA GLN A 68 2.37 -0.26 -17.24
C GLN A 68 1.72 0.23 -15.95
N ILE A 69 1.48 1.54 -15.88
CA ILE A 69 0.76 2.18 -14.77
C ILE A 69 -0.56 2.70 -15.31
N PHE A 70 -1.66 2.31 -14.68
CA PHE A 70 -3.00 2.79 -14.98
C PHE A 70 -3.52 3.66 -13.83
N THR A 71 -3.98 4.85 -14.20
CA THR A 71 -4.63 5.83 -13.32
C THR A 71 -5.93 6.29 -13.95
N ASP A 72 -6.91 6.64 -13.12
CA ASP A 72 -8.19 7.21 -13.51
C ASP A 72 -8.10 8.71 -13.86
N HIS A 73 -6.92 9.32 -13.75
CA HIS A 73 -6.74 10.74 -13.94
C HIS A 73 -6.13 11.07 -15.30
N LYS A 74 -6.99 11.40 -16.29
CA LYS A 74 -6.59 11.77 -17.67
C LYS A 74 -5.51 12.85 -17.75
N SER A 75 -5.39 13.73 -16.75
CA SER A 75 -4.43 14.83 -16.76
C SER A 75 -2.99 14.41 -16.46
N LEU A 76 -2.77 13.19 -15.94
CA LEU A 76 -1.43 12.70 -15.55
C LEU A 76 -0.52 12.50 -16.77
N LYS A 77 -1.12 12.17 -17.92
CA LYS A 77 -0.48 12.13 -19.24
C LYS A 77 0.21 13.45 -19.62
N TYR A 78 -0.23 14.58 -19.06
CA TYR A 78 0.27 15.92 -19.40
C TYR A 78 1.16 16.55 -18.32
N ILE A 79 1.56 15.80 -17.28
CA ILE A 79 2.45 16.33 -16.22
C ILE A 79 3.92 16.36 -16.67
N LEU A 80 4.37 15.32 -17.37
CA LEU A 80 5.74 15.21 -17.88
C LEU A 80 6.20 16.40 -18.75
N PRO A 81 5.36 17.00 -19.63
CA PRO A 81 5.77 18.15 -20.44
C PRO A 81 5.65 19.53 -19.76
N LYS A 82 5.17 19.66 -18.51
CA LYS A 82 4.98 20.98 -17.89
C LYS A 82 6.33 21.63 -17.51
N LYS A 83 6.53 22.88 -17.96
CA LYS A 83 7.76 23.66 -17.77
C LYS A 83 7.93 24.24 -16.36
N GLU A 84 6.83 24.39 -15.61
CA GLU A 84 6.82 24.90 -14.24
C GLU A 84 6.39 23.79 -13.26
N LEU A 85 7.38 23.05 -12.78
CA LEU A 85 7.18 21.97 -11.81
C LEU A 85 7.61 22.44 -10.43
N ASN A 86 6.76 22.16 -9.44
CA ASN A 86 7.08 22.39 -8.04
C ASN A 86 8.24 21.45 -7.61
N LEU A 87 9.04 21.82 -6.60
CA LEU A 87 10.20 21.03 -6.13
C LEU A 87 9.87 19.57 -5.86
N ARG A 88 8.66 19.30 -5.35
CA ARG A 88 8.17 17.93 -5.11
C ARG A 88 7.96 17.15 -6.41
N GLN A 89 7.34 17.77 -7.42
CA GLN A 89 7.10 17.14 -8.71
C GLN A 89 8.40 16.83 -9.42
N ARG A 90 9.43 17.69 -9.30
CA ARG A 90 10.77 17.39 -9.83
C ARG A 90 11.35 16.11 -9.22
N ARG A 91 11.30 15.97 -7.89
CA ARG A 91 11.75 14.75 -7.20
C ARG A 91 10.95 13.50 -7.61
N TRP A 92 9.66 13.66 -7.86
CA TRP A 92 8.82 12.56 -8.34
C TRP A 92 9.13 12.17 -9.78
N ILE A 93 9.40 13.15 -10.64
CA ILE A 93 9.82 12.89 -12.03
C ILE A 93 11.21 12.24 -12.08
N GLU A 94 12.16 12.65 -11.24
CA GLU A 94 13.43 11.95 -11.10
C GLU A 94 13.22 10.49 -10.72
N LEU A 95 12.33 10.22 -9.76
CA LEU A 95 11.96 8.86 -9.40
C LEU A 95 11.32 8.14 -10.58
N PHE A 96 10.39 8.75 -11.32
CA PHE A 96 9.78 8.12 -12.50
C PHE A 96 10.80 7.78 -13.59
N LYS A 97 11.84 8.60 -13.78
CA LYS A 97 12.91 8.32 -14.75
C LYS A 97 13.80 7.14 -14.36
N GLU A 98 13.80 6.72 -13.09
CA GLU A 98 14.51 5.51 -12.66
C GLU A 98 13.78 4.22 -13.10
N TYR A 99 12.52 4.32 -13.57
CA TYR A 99 11.69 3.19 -13.97
C TYR A 99 11.30 3.27 -15.45
N ASP A 100 11.41 2.15 -16.16
CA ASP A 100 10.93 2.02 -17.53
C ASP A 100 9.42 1.72 -17.54
N SER A 101 8.63 2.77 -17.32
CA SER A 101 7.18 2.69 -17.17
C SER A 101 6.39 3.47 -18.21
N VAL A 102 5.25 2.92 -18.64
CA VAL A 102 4.27 3.61 -19.49
C VAL A 102 3.05 3.96 -18.63
N ILE A 103 2.70 5.24 -18.55
CA ILE A 103 1.52 5.72 -17.81
C ILE A 103 0.36 5.89 -18.78
N ASP A 104 -0.66 5.05 -18.63
CA ASP A 104 -1.87 5.05 -19.44
C ASP A 104 -3.13 5.29 -18.59
N TYR A 105 -4.19 5.75 -19.25
CA TYR A 105 -5.50 5.94 -18.63
C TYR A 105 -6.37 4.70 -18.87
N HIS A 106 -7.01 4.17 -17.82
CA HIS A 106 -7.93 3.04 -17.96
C HIS A 106 -9.22 3.25 -17.15
N PRO A 107 -10.40 3.30 -17.79
CA PRO A 107 -11.59 3.82 -17.11
C PRO A 107 -12.38 2.87 -16.19
N GLU A 108 -12.34 1.53 -16.26
CA GLU A 108 -13.60 0.83 -15.88
C GLU A 108 -13.61 -0.46 -15.03
N LYS A 109 -12.55 -1.29 -14.96
CA LYS A 109 -12.68 -2.58 -14.19
C LYS A 109 -11.69 -2.78 -13.05
N ALA A 110 -10.39 -2.64 -13.30
CA ALA A 110 -9.39 -2.75 -12.23
C ALA A 110 -9.47 -1.57 -11.24
N ASN A 111 -10.05 -0.44 -11.66
CA ASN A 111 -10.20 0.71 -10.77
C ASN A 111 -11.16 0.42 -9.60
N MET A 112 -12.13 -0.49 -9.73
CA MET A 112 -13.08 -0.77 -8.64
C MET A 112 -12.39 -1.23 -7.35
N VAL A 113 -11.33 -2.04 -7.46
CA VAL A 113 -10.61 -2.54 -6.29
C VAL A 113 -9.75 -1.44 -5.66
N VAL A 114 -9.10 -0.64 -6.50
CA VAL A 114 -8.24 0.46 -6.06
C VAL A 114 -9.06 1.60 -5.46
N ASP A 115 -10.23 1.89 -6.04
CA ASP A 115 -11.23 2.84 -5.57
C ASP A 115 -11.79 2.43 -4.20
N ALA A 116 -12.06 1.14 -4.01
CA ALA A 116 -12.46 0.62 -2.70
C ALA A 116 -11.33 0.74 -1.65
N LEU A 117 -10.06 0.63 -2.07
CA LEU A 117 -8.90 0.81 -1.21
C LEU A 117 -8.66 2.29 -0.86
N SER A 118 -8.90 3.20 -1.79
CA SER A 118 -8.68 4.64 -1.61
C SER A 118 -9.81 5.29 -0.81
N ARG A 119 -11.07 4.82 -0.94
CA ARG A 119 -12.29 5.45 -0.37
C ARG A 119 -12.81 4.84 0.93
N LYS A 120 -12.08 3.89 1.56
CA LYS A 120 -12.52 3.35 2.86
C LYS A 120 -12.33 4.39 3.97
N SER A 121 -13.43 4.97 4.39
CA SER A 121 -13.51 5.89 5.51
C SER A 121 -13.09 5.19 6.80
N SER A 122 -12.35 5.89 7.65
CA SER A 122 -12.06 5.48 9.02
C SER A 122 -13.32 5.47 9.93
N SER A 123 -14.53 5.33 9.37
CA SER A 123 -15.78 5.14 10.12
C SER A 123 -15.96 3.71 10.65
N ALA A 124 -14.94 2.86 10.50
CA ALA A 124 -15.06 1.44 10.79
C ALA A 124 -15.30 1.17 12.29
N LEU A 125 -14.75 1.94 13.24
CA LEU A 125 -14.96 1.63 14.66
C LEU A 125 -16.37 1.91 15.19
N ALA A 126 -17.06 2.95 14.71
CA ALA A 126 -18.44 3.21 15.15
C ALA A 126 -19.44 2.20 14.57
N SER A 127 -19.09 1.50 13.49
CA SER A 127 -19.93 0.51 12.81
C SER A 127 -19.55 -0.95 13.11
N PHE A 128 -18.40 -1.21 13.72
CA PHE A 128 -18.10 -2.50 14.36
C PHE A 128 -18.93 -2.76 15.63
N GLY A 129 -19.77 -1.79 16.01
CA GLY A 129 -20.54 -1.79 17.24
C GLY A 129 -21.47 -2.98 17.48
N ASP A 130 -21.95 -3.72 16.47
CA ASP A 130 -22.86 -4.85 16.78
C ASP A 130 -22.89 -6.04 15.79
N HIS A 131 -22.30 -5.97 14.58
CA HIS A 131 -22.63 -6.95 13.52
C HIS A 131 -21.50 -7.69 12.80
N ASN A 132 -20.25 -7.63 13.26
CA ASN A 132 -19.15 -8.34 12.56
C ASN A 132 -18.16 -9.05 13.50
N LEU A 133 -18.70 -9.86 14.41
CA LEU A 133 -17.92 -10.75 15.28
C LEU A 133 -17.00 -11.69 14.47
N THR A 134 -17.43 -12.14 13.29
CA THR A 134 -16.65 -13.02 12.41
C THR A 134 -15.36 -12.36 11.93
N LEU A 135 -15.42 -11.11 11.48
CA LEU A 135 -14.24 -10.37 11.04
C LEU A 135 -13.27 -10.08 12.20
N LEU A 136 -13.80 -9.78 13.39
CA LEU A 136 -12.98 -9.61 14.60
C LEU A 136 -12.28 -10.90 15.01
N LEU A 137 -12.96 -12.04 14.89
CA LEU A 137 -12.38 -13.36 15.15
C LEU A 137 -11.30 -13.72 14.12
N GLU A 138 -11.53 -13.45 12.83
CA GLU A 138 -10.55 -13.67 11.77
C GLU A 138 -9.31 -12.77 11.92
N MET A 139 -9.49 -11.50 12.26
CA MET A 139 -8.39 -10.59 12.58
C MET A 139 -7.57 -11.10 13.77
N ARG A 140 -8.25 -11.56 14.83
CA ARG A 140 -7.58 -12.18 15.97
C ARG A 140 -6.82 -13.45 15.57
N PHE A 141 -7.39 -14.27 14.70
CA PHE A 141 -6.75 -15.46 14.16
C PHE A 141 -5.48 -15.12 13.36
N MET A 142 -5.49 -14.00 12.64
CA MET A 142 -4.37 -13.48 11.85
C MET A 142 -3.31 -12.71 12.68
N ASN A 143 -3.43 -12.69 14.02
CA ASN A 143 -2.58 -11.90 14.92
C ASN A 143 -2.50 -10.40 14.53
N THR A 144 -3.55 -9.86 13.92
CA THR A 144 -3.65 -8.42 13.65
C THR A 144 -4.20 -7.72 14.88
N LYS A 145 -3.39 -6.82 15.44
CA LYS A 145 -3.81 -5.90 16.50
C LYS A 145 -4.34 -4.62 15.88
N LEU A 146 -5.44 -4.11 16.41
CA LEU A 146 -5.95 -2.79 16.07
C LEU A 146 -5.55 -1.85 17.21
N GLU A 147 -4.72 -0.87 16.89
CA GLU A 147 -4.33 0.20 17.81
C GLU A 147 -4.91 1.52 17.29
N VAL A 148 -5.31 2.40 18.21
CA VAL A 148 -5.75 3.74 17.86
C VAL A 148 -4.61 4.69 18.22
N ASP A 149 -4.08 5.37 17.21
CA ASP A 149 -2.99 6.34 17.37
C ASP A 149 -3.49 7.63 18.04
N GLN A 150 -2.56 8.46 18.51
CA GLN A 150 -2.82 9.75 19.19
C GLN A 150 -3.64 10.74 18.35
N MET A 151 -3.77 10.52 17.04
CA MET A 151 -4.64 11.28 16.15
C MET A 151 -5.99 10.60 15.88
N GLU A 152 -6.42 9.67 16.74
CA GLU A 152 -7.65 8.86 16.61
C GLU A 152 -7.70 7.99 15.34
N ARG A 153 -6.53 7.66 14.78
CA ARG A 153 -6.41 6.84 13.56
C ARG A 153 -6.25 5.38 13.91
N LEU A 154 -7.02 4.52 13.26
CA LEU A 154 -6.89 3.07 13.36
C LEU A 154 -5.64 2.57 12.63
N LEU A 155 -4.73 1.94 13.37
CA LEU A 155 -3.58 1.21 12.88
C LEU A 155 -3.82 -0.28 13.05
N ALA A 156 -3.88 -1.01 11.93
CA ALA A 156 -3.84 -2.47 11.95
C ALA A 156 -2.38 -2.91 11.91
N VAL A 157 -1.89 -3.44 13.03
CA VAL A 157 -0.52 -3.96 13.19
C VAL A 157 -0.57 -5.48 13.10
N LEU A 158 -0.04 -6.04 12.03
CA LEU A 158 0.09 -7.49 11.87
C LEU A 158 1.33 -7.97 12.63
N GLN A 159 1.12 -8.68 13.74
CA GLN A 159 2.21 -9.22 14.54
C GLN A 159 2.64 -10.58 13.99
N LEU A 160 3.62 -10.58 13.08
CA LEU A 160 4.31 -11.80 12.66
C LEU A 160 5.16 -12.32 13.81
N LYS A 161 4.65 -13.31 14.56
CA LYS A 161 5.48 -14.10 15.46
C LYS A 161 6.26 -15.10 14.62
N SER A 162 7.56 -14.84 14.43
CA SER A 162 8.44 -15.81 13.78
C SER A 162 8.48 -17.11 14.60
N TYR A 163 8.02 -18.19 13.98
CA TYR A 163 8.09 -19.54 14.54
C TYR A 163 9.54 -19.92 14.88
N PHE A 164 10.49 -19.44 14.08
CA PHE A 164 11.92 -19.67 14.28
C PHE A 164 12.45 -19.03 15.57
N VAL A 165 11.97 -17.84 15.93
CA VAL A 165 12.33 -17.17 17.19
C VAL A 165 11.76 -17.95 18.39
N SER A 166 10.59 -18.57 18.23
CA SER A 166 9.98 -19.40 19.27
C SER A 166 10.79 -20.70 19.48
N GLN A 167 11.21 -21.35 18.39
CA GLN A 167 12.08 -22.53 18.46
C GLN A 167 13.46 -22.21 19.04
N ILE A 168 14.06 -21.06 18.70
CA ILE A 168 15.33 -20.63 19.30
C ILE A 168 15.16 -20.43 20.80
N LYS A 169 14.07 -19.81 21.25
CA LYS A 169 13.80 -19.60 22.69
C LYS A 169 13.59 -20.93 23.42
N GLU A 170 12.85 -21.87 22.86
CA GLU A 170 12.67 -23.20 23.45
C GLU A 170 13.99 -23.98 23.52
N ALA A 171 14.78 -23.98 22.44
CA ALA A 171 16.09 -24.60 22.41
C ALA A 171 17.05 -23.96 23.44
N GLN A 172 17.05 -22.62 23.56
CA GLN A 172 17.84 -21.91 24.57
C GLN A 172 17.38 -22.24 26.00
N THR A 173 16.08 -22.43 26.22
CA THR A 173 15.53 -22.80 27.53
C THR A 173 15.93 -24.24 27.91
N GLN A 174 15.94 -25.16 26.94
CA GLN A 174 16.44 -26.53 27.11
C GLN A 174 17.96 -26.58 27.33
N ILE A 175 18.73 -25.72 26.67
CA ILE A 175 20.17 -25.60 26.90
C ILE A 175 20.42 -25.05 28.30
N LEU A 176 19.68 -24.02 28.74
CA LEU A 176 19.81 -23.46 30.09
C LEU A 176 19.41 -24.44 31.19
N SER A 177 18.44 -25.34 30.95
CA SER A 177 18.12 -26.42 31.90
C SER A 177 19.15 -27.55 31.88
N TYR A 178 19.84 -27.78 30.75
CA TYR A 178 20.88 -28.79 30.63
C TYR A 178 22.24 -28.36 31.23
N TYR A 179 22.55 -27.06 31.17
CA TYR A 179 23.77 -26.47 31.76
C TYR A 179 23.55 -25.80 33.12
N GLY A 180 22.31 -25.73 33.61
CA GLY A 180 21.94 -25.23 34.93
C GLY A 180 21.91 -26.33 35.99
N CYS A 181 23.06 -26.92 36.30
CA CYS A 181 23.27 -27.69 37.52
C CYS A 181 24.53 -27.17 38.21
N CYS A 182 24.33 -26.18 39.09
CA CYS A 182 25.01 -25.91 40.36
C CYS A 182 24.23 -24.80 41.06
#